data_AF-A0A926KE68-F1
#
_entry.id   AF-A0A926KE68-F1
#
_cell.length_a   1.000
_cell.length_b   1.000
_cell.length_c   1.000
_cell.angle_alpha   90.00
_cell.angle_beta   90.00
_cell.angle_gamma   90.00
#
_symmetry.space_group_name_H-M   'P 1'
#
loop_
_entity.id
_entity.type
_entity.pdbx_description
1 polymer ?
#
loop_
_entity_poly.entity_id
_entity_poly.type
_entity_poly.pdbx_seq_one_letter_code
_entity_poly.pdbx_strand_id
1 'polypeptide(L)'
;MIIATVVIERRRQNRESIKTDLDLIAAIASLNYELKTLVLRLVEAPSDRAIWHKYLALVLWQVLEELPSLLGTDLQDEGKNFKNAVKGIRKDRAFMEELKQIRNGVAAHLSLTKVGPGRVEWSFDSIVNNALGEPAVLTTLVMRATEVSTAVHQLGSSLIRKHITLFPGANV
;
A
#
# COMPACT_ATOMS: atom_id res chain seq x y z
N MET A 1 -12.60 1.55 6.65
CA MET A 1 -12.59 0.59 5.51
C MET A 1 -11.64 1.16 4.48
N ILE A 2 -10.51 0.48 4.21
CA ILE A 2 -9.51 0.95 3.22
C ILE A 2 -10.18 0.84 1.85
N ILE A 3 -10.30 1.96 1.13
CA ILE A 3 -11.12 2.06 -0.09
C ILE A 3 -10.57 1.13 -1.16
N ALA A 4 -9.26 0.98 -1.21
CA ALA A 4 -8.60 0.04 -2.09
C ALA A 4 -8.99 -1.43 -1.84
N THR A 5 -9.25 -1.86 -0.60
CA THR A 5 -9.66 -3.24 -0.30
C THR A 5 -11.00 -3.60 -0.92
N VAL A 6 -11.95 -2.66 -0.94
CA VAL A 6 -13.26 -2.86 -1.57
C VAL A 6 -13.14 -2.97 -3.08
N VAL A 7 -12.30 -2.13 -3.70
CA VAL A 7 -12.08 -2.16 -5.16
C VAL A 7 -11.35 -3.43 -5.59
N ILE A 8 -10.35 -3.87 -4.82
CA ILE A 8 -9.61 -5.12 -5.08
C ILE A 8 -10.53 -6.35 -4.93
N GLU A 9 -11.34 -6.42 -3.88
CA GLU A 9 -12.24 -7.56 -3.65
C GLU A 9 -13.34 -7.64 -4.72
N ARG A 10 -13.83 -6.48 -5.21
CA ARG A 10 -14.80 -6.42 -6.31
C ARG A 10 -14.24 -6.94 -7.63
N ARG A 11 -12.93 -6.78 -7.87
CA ARG A 11 -12.24 -7.29 -9.06
C ARG A 11 -12.08 -8.82 -9.04
N ARG A 12 -11.98 -9.43 -7.85
CA ARG A 12 -11.97 -10.91 -7.72
C ARG A 12 -13.25 -11.54 -8.27
N GLN A 13 -14.35 -10.78 -8.33
CA GLN A 13 -15.68 -11.28 -8.67
C GLN A 13 -16.12 -11.01 -10.13
N ASN A 14 -15.50 -10.10 -10.88
CA ASN A 14 -15.95 -9.72 -12.24
C ASN A 14 -14.83 -9.79 -13.29
N ARG A 15 -15.01 -10.62 -14.33
CA ARG A 15 -14.11 -10.78 -15.49
C ARG A 15 -14.77 -10.24 -16.78
N GLU A 16 -14.85 -8.92 -16.95
CA GLU A 16 -15.16 -8.27 -18.24
C GLU A 16 -14.11 -7.20 -18.55
N SER A 17 -13.35 -7.37 -19.64
CA SER A 17 -11.99 -6.84 -19.82
C SER A 17 -11.86 -5.30 -19.72
N ILE A 18 -12.76 -4.53 -20.31
CA ILE A 18 -12.65 -3.04 -20.33
C ILE A 18 -13.01 -2.44 -18.97
N LYS A 19 -14.01 -3.01 -18.28
CA LYS A 19 -14.40 -2.56 -16.93
C LYS A 19 -13.28 -2.83 -15.92
N THR A 20 -12.54 -3.92 -16.12
CA THR A 20 -11.38 -4.29 -15.30
C THR A 20 -10.18 -3.35 -15.39
N ASP A 21 -9.95 -2.67 -16.52
CA ASP A 21 -8.80 -1.77 -16.68
C ASP A 21 -9.02 -0.41 -16.01
N LEU A 22 -10.22 0.16 -16.18
CA LEU A 22 -10.62 1.38 -15.45
C LEU A 22 -10.69 1.14 -13.94
N ASP A 23 -11.24 0.00 -13.52
CA ASP A 23 -11.27 -0.39 -12.10
C ASP A 23 -9.85 -0.52 -11.51
N LEU A 24 -8.91 -1.05 -12.29
CA LEU A 24 -7.51 -1.14 -11.88
C LEU A 24 -6.83 0.23 -11.80
N ILE A 25 -7.05 1.11 -12.79
CA ILE A 25 -6.52 2.48 -12.75
C ILE A 25 -7.07 3.22 -11.53
N ALA A 26 -8.36 3.10 -11.25
CA ALA A 26 -8.99 3.67 -10.07
C ALA A 26 -8.40 3.09 -8.77
N ALA A 27 -8.18 1.77 -8.71
CA ALA A 27 -7.56 1.11 -7.54
C ALA A 27 -6.14 1.64 -7.29
N ILE A 28 -5.33 1.75 -8.34
CA ILE A 28 -3.94 2.23 -8.24
C ILE A 28 -3.89 3.71 -7.86
N ALA A 29 -4.78 4.53 -8.44
CA ALA A 29 -4.91 5.94 -8.05
C ALA A 29 -5.32 6.08 -6.58
N SER A 30 -6.28 5.26 -6.12
CA SER A 30 -6.71 5.22 -4.72
C SER A 30 -5.55 4.82 -3.80
N LEU A 31 -4.81 3.77 -4.13
CA LEU A 31 -3.64 3.33 -3.34
C LEU A 31 -2.56 4.42 -3.27
N ASN A 32 -2.29 5.11 -4.38
CA ASN A 32 -1.33 6.21 -4.40
C ASN A 32 -1.77 7.39 -3.51
N TYR A 33 -3.06 7.74 -3.57
CA TYR A 33 -3.64 8.80 -2.74
C TYR A 33 -3.62 8.41 -1.25
N GLU A 34 -4.01 7.18 -0.92
CA GLU A 34 -3.99 6.66 0.45
C GLU A 34 -2.57 6.67 1.04
N LEU A 35 -1.56 6.20 0.30
CA LEU A 35 -0.16 6.25 0.74
C LEU A 35 0.28 7.68 1.09
N LYS A 36 0.06 8.64 0.18
CA LYS A 36 0.45 10.04 0.38
C LYS A 36 -0.27 10.67 1.57
N THR A 37 -1.58 10.40 1.69
CA THR A 37 -2.39 10.92 2.80
C THR A 37 -1.92 10.35 4.13
N LEU A 38 -1.61 9.06 4.21
CA LEU A 38 -1.15 8.43 5.45
C LEU A 38 0.25 8.91 5.87
N VAL A 39 1.15 9.13 4.91
CA VAL A 39 2.45 9.79 5.17
C VAL A 39 2.25 11.20 5.71
N LEU A 40 1.35 12.00 5.11
CA LEU A 40 1.03 13.34 5.60
C LEU A 40 0.46 13.30 7.02
N ARG A 41 -0.48 12.39 7.30
CA ARG A 41 -1.08 12.23 8.65
C ARG A 41 -0.06 11.86 9.72
N LEU A 42 0.97 11.07 9.38
CA LEU A 42 2.07 10.76 10.29
C LEU A 42 2.88 12.01 10.69
N VAL A 43 2.94 13.00 9.81
CA VAL A 43 3.62 14.28 10.07
C VAL A 43 2.71 15.24 10.84
N GLU A 44 1.44 15.37 10.44
CA GLU A 44 0.52 16.37 10.99
C GLU A 44 -0.10 15.98 12.34
N ALA A 45 -0.25 14.69 12.64
CA ALA A 45 -0.94 14.19 13.83
C ALA A 45 -0.03 13.29 14.68
N PRO A 46 0.98 13.86 15.37
CA PRO A 46 1.94 13.09 16.15
C PRO A 46 1.32 12.33 17.34
N SER A 47 0.24 12.85 17.92
CA SER A 47 -0.53 12.18 18.99
C SER A 47 -1.12 10.84 18.55
N ASP A 48 -1.49 10.72 17.28
CA ASP A 48 -2.14 9.54 16.70
C ASP A 48 -1.18 8.74 15.82
N ARG A 49 0.13 9.02 15.89
CA ARG A 49 1.14 8.44 15.01
C ARG A 49 1.12 6.91 15.00
N ALA A 50 0.90 6.28 16.15
CA ALA A 50 0.80 4.82 16.24
C ALA A 50 -0.40 4.26 15.45
N ILE A 51 -1.49 5.01 15.32
CA ILE A 51 -2.67 4.62 14.53
C ILE A 51 -2.34 4.76 13.04
N TRP A 52 -1.79 5.91 12.63
CA TRP A 52 -1.44 6.15 11.22
C TRP A 52 -0.36 5.21 10.70
N HIS A 53 0.60 4.81 11.54
CA HIS A 53 1.61 3.81 11.17
C HIS A 53 0.96 2.46 10.85
N LYS A 54 -0.06 2.04 11.60
CA LYS A 54 -0.78 0.78 11.32
C LYS A 54 -1.47 0.84 9.97
N TYR A 55 -2.20 1.93 9.70
CA TYR A 55 -2.86 2.10 8.40
C TYR A 55 -1.84 2.13 7.26
N LEU A 56 -0.72 2.83 7.43
CA LEU A 56 0.33 2.87 6.42
C LEU A 56 0.93 1.49 6.17
N ALA A 57 1.22 0.72 7.21
CA ALA A 57 1.72 -0.65 7.09
C ALA A 57 0.74 -1.57 6.35
N LEU A 58 -0.57 -1.44 6.59
CA LEU A 58 -1.60 -2.21 5.89
C LEU A 58 -1.64 -1.87 4.39
N VAL A 59 -1.61 -0.58 4.05
CA VAL A 59 -1.61 -0.14 2.64
C VAL A 59 -0.31 -0.57 1.96
N LEU A 60 0.84 -0.48 2.62
CA LEU A 60 2.12 -0.98 2.11
C LEU A 60 2.07 -2.48 1.84
N TRP A 61 1.52 -3.27 2.77
CA TRP A 61 1.34 -4.71 2.56
C TRP A 61 0.48 -5.00 1.33
N GLN A 62 -0.66 -4.33 1.19
CA GLN A 62 -1.57 -4.49 0.05
C GLN A 62 -0.87 -4.15 -1.27
N VAL A 63 -0.07 -3.09 -1.32
CA VAL A 63 0.69 -2.72 -2.52
C VAL A 63 1.81 -3.70 -2.84
N LEU A 64 2.53 -4.20 -1.84
CA LEU A 64 3.71 -5.04 -2.05
C LEU A 64 3.36 -6.50 -2.35
N GLU A 65 2.30 -7.03 -1.75
CA GLU A 65 1.95 -8.45 -1.83
C GLU A 65 0.69 -8.72 -2.66
N GLU A 66 -0.31 -7.83 -2.64
CA GLU A 66 -1.59 -8.09 -3.30
C GLU A 66 -1.64 -7.49 -4.71
N LEU A 67 -1.24 -6.22 -4.87
CA LEU A 67 -1.25 -5.53 -6.18
C LEU A 67 -0.51 -6.28 -7.30
N PRO A 68 0.68 -6.89 -7.10
CA PRO A 68 1.38 -7.61 -8.17
C PRO A 68 0.60 -8.78 -8.76
N SER A 69 -0.30 -9.40 -7.97
CA SER A 69 -1.14 -10.51 -8.43
C SER A 69 -2.32 -10.06 -9.29
N LEU A 70 -2.69 -8.78 -9.17
CA LEU A 70 -3.77 -8.15 -9.91
C LEU A 70 -3.30 -7.60 -11.28
N LEU A 71 -2.00 -7.49 -11.50
CA LEU A 71 -1.43 -7.10 -12.79
C LEU A 71 -1.45 -8.34 -13.69
N GLY A 72 -2.53 -8.46 -14.48
CA GLY A 72 -2.78 -9.57 -15.39
C GLY A 72 -1.79 -9.65 -16.56
N THR A 73 -1.99 -10.63 -17.45
CA THR A 73 -1.11 -10.88 -18.61
C THR A 73 -1.01 -9.68 -19.55
N ASP A 74 -2.09 -8.91 -19.68
CA ASP A 74 -2.16 -7.76 -20.60
C ASP A 74 -1.32 -6.56 -20.09
N LEU A 75 -0.86 -6.62 -18.84
CA LEU A 75 -0.03 -5.62 -18.17
C LEU A 75 1.35 -6.19 -17.81
N GLN A 76 1.86 -7.12 -18.62
CA GLN A 76 3.10 -7.84 -18.31
C GLN A 76 4.30 -6.90 -18.12
N ASP A 77 4.45 -5.88 -18.97
CA ASP A 77 5.56 -4.94 -18.90
C ASP A 77 5.41 -3.98 -17.71
N GLU A 78 4.21 -3.42 -17.51
CA GLU A 78 3.91 -2.55 -16.36
C GLU A 78 4.08 -3.30 -15.04
N GLY A 79 3.59 -4.54 -14.98
CA GLY A 79 3.75 -5.43 -13.84
C GLY A 79 5.19 -5.85 -13.59
N LYS A 80 5.97 -6.10 -14.64
CA LYS A 80 7.41 -6.39 -14.50
C LYS A 80 8.17 -5.16 -14.00
N ASN A 81 7.89 -3.99 -14.53
CA ASN A 81 8.52 -2.73 -14.12
C ASN A 81 8.18 -2.41 -12.66
N PHE A 82 6.91 -2.53 -12.27
CA PHE A 82 6.49 -2.36 -10.89
C PHE A 82 7.18 -3.35 -9.95
N LYS A 83 7.18 -4.64 -10.29
CA LYS A 83 7.86 -5.69 -9.50
C LYS A 83 9.36 -5.41 -9.34
N ASN A 84 10.02 -4.90 -10.37
CA ASN A 84 11.42 -4.51 -10.32
C ASN A 84 11.65 -3.29 -9.41
N ALA A 85 10.79 -2.26 -9.52
CA ALA A 85 10.87 -1.05 -8.70
C ALA A 85 10.76 -1.36 -7.21
N VAL A 86 9.87 -2.28 -6.82
CA VAL A 86 9.68 -2.67 -5.40
C VAL A 86 10.56 -3.84 -4.95
N LYS A 87 11.41 -4.39 -5.84
CA LYS A 87 12.18 -5.61 -5.57
C LYS A 87 13.14 -5.47 -4.40
N GLY A 88 13.78 -4.30 -4.26
CA GLY A 88 14.69 -4.02 -3.15
C GLY A 88 13.97 -4.09 -1.80
N ILE A 89 12.79 -3.47 -1.73
CA ILE A 89 11.93 -3.43 -0.54
C ILE A 89 11.43 -4.84 -0.20
N ARG A 90 10.94 -5.59 -1.19
CA ARG A 90 10.46 -6.98 -0.96
C ARG A 90 11.56 -7.94 -0.51
N LYS A 91 12.82 -7.63 -0.78
CA LYS A 91 13.98 -8.42 -0.31
C LYS A 91 14.38 -8.09 1.12
N ASP A 92 13.92 -6.96 1.66
CA ASP A 92 14.13 -6.56 3.04
C ASP A 92 13.26 -7.45 3.96
N ARG A 93 13.82 -8.59 4.39
CA ARG A 93 13.07 -9.60 5.16
C ARG A 93 12.57 -9.07 6.50
N ALA A 94 13.36 -8.24 7.17
CA ALA A 94 13.00 -7.67 8.46
C ALA A 94 11.77 -6.76 8.29
N PHE A 95 11.83 -5.86 7.32
CA PHE A 95 10.72 -4.97 6.99
C PHE A 95 9.45 -5.73 6.58
N MET A 96 9.57 -6.72 5.69
CA MET A 96 8.41 -7.50 5.24
C MET A 96 7.77 -8.32 6.37
N GLU A 97 8.57 -8.87 7.29
CA GLU A 97 8.04 -9.57 8.46
C GLU A 97 7.36 -8.61 9.44
N GLU A 98 7.88 -7.39 9.63
CA GLU A 98 7.22 -6.35 10.42
C GLU A 98 5.84 -6.00 9.84
N LEU A 99 5.74 -5.74 8.52
CA LEU A 99 4.46 -5.48 7.85
C LEU A 99 3.46 -6.62 8.07
N LYS A 100 3.92 -7.87 7.94
CA LYS A 100 3.11 -9.07 8.13
C LYS A 100 2.60 -9.18 9.56
N GLN A 101 3.45 -8.91 10.55
CA GLN A 101 3.08 -8.93 11.97
C GLN A 101 2.03 -7.87 12.28
N ILE A 102 2.20 -6.64 11.78
CA ILE A 102 1.22 -5.57 11.95
C ILE A 102 -0.11 -5.97 11.31
N ARG A 103 -0.09 -6.48 10.07
CA ARG A 103 -1.30 -6.94 9.37
C ARG A 103 -2.03 -8.04 10.15
N ASN A 104 -1.30 -9.03 10.66
CA ASN A 104 -1.86 -10.12 11.44
C ASN A 104 -2.40 -9.63 12.79
N GLY A 105 -1.72 -8.70 13.45
CA GLY A 105 -2.17 -8.07 14.69
C GLY A 105 -3.47 -7.29 14.53
N VAL A 106 -3.60 -6.52 13.43
CA VAL A 106 -4.87 -5.85 13.09
C VAL A 106 -5.97 -6.86 12.78
N ALA A 107 -5.68 -7.91 12.00
CA ALA A 107 -6.67 -8.93 11.66
C ALA A 107 -7.17 -9.68 12.90
N ALA A 108 -6.28 -10.00 13.85
CA ALA A 108 -6.64 -10.61 15.12
C ALA A 108 -7.51 -9.67 15.97
N HIS A 109 -7.19 -8.38 16.02
CA HIS A 109 -8.00 -7.38 16.74
C HIS A 109 -9.42 -7.25 16.17
N LEU A 110 -9.57 -7.38 14.85
CA LEU A 110 -10.87 -7.38 14.17
C LEU A 110 -11.59 -8.74 14.21
N SER A 111 -11.07 -9.72 14.94
CA SER A 111 -11.60 -11.11 14.97
C SER A 111 -11.69 -11.78 13.60
N LEU A 112 -10.89 -11.32 12.63
CA LEU A 112 -10.86 -11.86 11.26
C LEU A 112 -9.99 -13.12 11.15
N THR A 113 -9.20 -13.44 12.18
CA THR A 113 -8.38 -14.65 12.27
C THR A 113 -8.52 -15.32 13.65
N LYS A 114 -8.46 -16.66 13.70
CA LYS A 114 -8.56 -17.46 14.95
C LYS A 114 -7.23 -17.58 15.71
N VAL A 115 -6.20 -16.85 15.32
CA VAL A 115 -4.91 -16.91 16.01
C VAL A 115 -5.09 -16.17 17.34
N GLY A 116 -4.85 -16.86 18.47
CA GLY A 116 -5.13 -16.39 19.83
C GLY A 116 -4.52 -15.03 20.16
N PRO A 117 -4.83 -14.44 21.34
CA PRO A 117 -4.53 -13.04 21.65
C PRO A 117 -3.02 -12.79 21.59
N GLY A 118 -2.53 -12.45 20.41
CA GLY A 118 -1.19 -11.99 20.21
C GLY A 118 -1.09 -10.72 21.03
N ARG A 119 -0.24 -10.73 22.06
CA ARG A 119 0.21 -9.48 22.68
C ARG A 119 0.70 -8.62 21.55
N VAL A 120 -0.10 -7.62 21.20
CA VAL A 120 0.29 -6.76 20.11
C VAL A 120 1.25 -5.73 20.69
N GLU A 121 2.52 -6.12 20.77
CA GLU A 121 3.62 -5.17 20.88
C GLU A 121 3.72 -4.47 19.52
N TRP A 122 2.89 -3.43 19.38
CA TRP A 122 2.83 -2.61 18.19
C TRP A 122 4.18 -1.90 18.01
N SER A 123 4.83 -2.08 16.84
CA SER A 123 6.07 -1.44 16.39
C SER A 123 6.80 -0.65 17.49
N PHE A 124 7.73 -1.33 18.17
CA PHE A 124 8.57 -0.74 19.21
C PHE A 124 9.20 0.56 18.71
N ASP A 125 9.63 0.61 17.45
CA ASP A 125 10.20 1.79 16.81
C ASP A 125 9.24 2.98 16.73
N SER A 126 7.94 2.77 16.47
CA SER A 126 6.97 3.87 16.45
C SER A 126 6.68 4.42 17.85
N ILE A 127 6.64 3.55 18.85
CA ILE A 127 6.43 3.90 20.26
C ILE A 127 7.67 4.61 20.80
N VAL A 128 8.86 4.06 20.52
CA VAL A 128 10.16 4.61 20.91
C VAL A 128 10.40 5.94 20.22
N ASN A 129 10.23 6.07 18.90
CA ASN A 129 10.41 7.34 18.21
C ASN A 129 9.41 8.41 18.68
N ASN A 130 8.17 8.01 19.04
CA ASN A 130 7.22 8.95 19.63
C ASN A 130 7.64 9.36 21.06
N ALA A 131 8.10 8.41 21.88
CA ALA A 131 8.60 8.66 23.23
C ALA A 131 9.88 9.50 23.25
N LEU A 132 10.72 9.38 22.22
CA LEU A 132 11.94 10.16 22.02
C LEU A 132 11.68 11.53 21.36
N GLY A 133 10.45 11.81 20.91
CA GLY A 133 10.12 13.06 20.21
C GLY A 133 10.67 13.15 18.78
N GLU A 134 11.16 12.04 18.22
CA GLU A 134 11.76 12.00 16.89
C GLU A 134 10.71 12.24 15.78
N PRO A 135 11.06 12.89 14.66
CA PRO A 135 10.15 13.08 13.53
C PRO A 135 9.74 11.74 12.89
N ALA A 136 8.45 11.59 12.55
CA ALA A 136 7.95 10.38 11.87
C ALA A 136 8.66 10.10 10.53
N VAL A 137 9.17 11.15 9.87
CA VAL A 137 9.91 11.10 8.59
C VAL A 137 11.17 10.23 8.67
N LEU A 138 11.74 10.05 9.85
CA LEU A 138 12.95 9.25 10.05
C LEU A 138 12.68 7.76 10.23
N THR A 139 11.42 7.34 10.28
CA THR A 139 11.07 5.92 10.42
C THR A 139 11.32 5.17 9.11
N THR A 140 11.83 3.94 9.21
CA THR A 140 11.96 3.03 8.06
C THR A 140 10.64 2.88 7.30
N LEU A 141 9.51 2.87 8.01
CA LEU A 141 8.19 2.77 7.42
C LEU A 141 7.87 3.95 6.48
N VAL A 142 8.14 5.19 6.89
CA VAL A 142 7.90 6.38 6.04
C VAL A 142 8.87 6.43 4.87
N MET A 143 10.14 6.06 5.07
CA MET A 143 11.11 5.98 3.97
C MET A 143 10.66 4.97 2.91
N ARG A 144 10.31 3.74 3.33
CA ARG A 144 9.80 2.71 2.42
C ARG A 144 8.48 3.10 1.77
N ALA A 145 7.58 3.77 2.50
CA ALA A 145 6.32 4.28 1.94
C ALA A 145 6.55 5.26 0.79
N THR A 146 7.59 6.09 0.87
CA THR A 146 7.94 7.06 -0.18
C THR A 146 8.45 6.36 -1.45
N GLU A 147 9.30 5.34 -1.29
CA GLU A 147 9.75 4.49 -2.40
C GLU A 147 8.57 3.76 -3.05
N VAL A 148 7.70 3.15 -2.24
CA VAL A 148 6.51 2.43 -2.73
C VAL A 148 5.53 3.38 -3.42
N SER A 149 5.27 4.57 -2.87
CA SER A 149 4.41 5.58 -3.50
C SER A 149 4.94 6.01 -4.87
N THR A 150 6.26 6.14 -5.01
CA THR A 150 6.89 6.43 -6.31
C THR A 150 6.63 5.31 -7.31
N ALA A 151 6.79 4.05 -6.91
CA ALA A 151 6.53 2.89 -7.77
C ALA A 151 5.04 2.78 -8.17
N VAL A 152 4.11 3.02 -7.24
CA VAL A 152 2.66 3.03 -7.52
C VAL A 152 2.29 4.17 -8.45
N HIS A 153 2.86 5.36 -8.26
CA HIS A 153 2.63 6.49 -9.15
C HIS A 153 3.11 6.19 -10.58
N GLN A 154 4.32 5.65 -10.73
CA GLN A 154 4.86 5.26 -12.04
C GLN A 154 4.00 4.21 -12.73
N LEU A 155 3.53 3.20 -11.98
CA LEU A 155 2.60 2.20 -12.47
C LEU A 155 1.30 2.87 -12.96
N GLY A 156 0.69 3.73 -12.15
CA GLY A 156 -0.53 4.46 -12.52
C GLY A 156 -0.35 5.30 -13.79
N SER A 157 0.72 6.08 -13.88
CA SER A 157 1.04 6.88 -15.07
C SER A 157 1.26 6.01 -16.32
N SER A 158 1.91 4.85 -16.16
CA SER A 158 2.09 3.90 -17.27
C SER A 158 0.76 3.36 -17.78
N LEU A 159 -0.15 3.00 -16.87
CA LEU A 159 -1.48 2.50 -17.25
C LEU A 159 -2.32 3.58 -17.93
N ILE A 160 -2.33 4.81 -17.43
CA ILE A 160 -3.06 5.91 -18.07
C ILE A 160 -2.52 6.15 -19.49
N ARG A 161 -1.19 6.12 -19.69
CA ARG A 161 -0.60 6.26 -21.04
C ARG A 161 -0.98 5.11 -21.96
N LYS A 162 -1.00 3.87 -21.47
CA LYS A 162 -1.44 2.70 -22.25
C LYS A 162 -2.90 2.83 -22.70
N HIS A 163 -3.74 3.39 -21.83
CA HIS A 163 -5.17 3.56 -22.06
C HIS A 163 -5.53 5.03 -22.34
N ILE A 164 -4.65 5.81 -22.99
CA ILE A 164 -4.83 7.26 -23.20
C ILE A 164 -6.15 7.59 -23.92
N THR A 165 -6.63 6.67 -24.77
CA THR A 165 -7.90 6.79 -25.48
C THR A 165 -9.13 6.79 -24.55
N LEU A 166 -8.99 6.27 -23.33
CA LEU A 166 -10.01 6.33 -22.28
C LEU A 166 -9.98 7.66 -21.49
N PHE A 167 -8.94 8.48 -21.66
CA PHE A 167 -8.73 9.72 -20.92
C PHE A 167 -8.43 10.91 -21.85
N PRO A 168 -9.40 11.36 -22.67
CA PRO A 168 -9.19 12.50 -23.57
C PRO A 168 -8.85 13.77 -22.77
N GLY A 169 -7.68 14.36 -23.06
CA GLY A 169 -7.18 15.58 -22.41
C GLY A 169 -6.22 15.37 -21.23
N ALA A 170 -5.87 14.13 -20.88
CA ALA A 170 -4.85 13.88 -19.86
C ALA A 170 -3.44 14.19 -20.38
N ASN A 171 -2.73 15.14 -19.74
CA ASN A 171 -1.29 15.35 -19.93
C ASN A 171 -0.55 14.43 -18.93
N VAL A 172 0.04 13.32 -19.42
CA VAL A 172 0.67 12.26 -18.59
C VAL A 172 2.13 12.04 -18.96
#